data_AF-A0A8J8NJF7-F1
#
_entry.id   AF-A0A8J8NJF7-F1
#
_cell.length_a   1.000
_cell.length_b   1.000
_cell.length_c   1.000
_cell.angle_alpha   90.00
_cell.angle_beta   90.00
_cell.angle_gamma   90.00
#
_symmetry.space_group_name_H-M   'P 1'
#
loop_
_entity.id
_entity.type
_entity.pdbx_description
1 polymer ?
#
loop_
_entity_poly.entity_id
_entity_poly.type
_entity_poly.pdbx_seq_one_letter_code
_entity_poly.pdbx_strand_id
1 'polypeptide(L)'
;MVAVSKIALVLFAGLAIVFAGSTCGGNCPSGTCTTCHCGTTPSSVDIAAACSRFSGWSQTCCECIARAESGGNSHAQLHNTNGSDDVGLWQVNSMNWASCNGGAAPCGVDANLACAKKVFGWGGNTWKYCSSEKTILLWNE
;
A
#
# COMPACT_ATOMS: atom_id res chain seq x y z
N MET A 1 -46.67 49.33 14.65
CA MET A 1 -45.45 49.13 13.83
C MET A 1 -44.54 48.19 14.58
N VAL A 2 -44.44 46.93 14.16
CA VAL A 2 -43.46 45.97 14.70
C VAL A 2 -42.69 45.43 13.49
N ALA A 3 -41.48 45.94 13.30
CA ALA A 3 -40.60 45.51 12.23
C ALA A 3 -40.01 44.15 12.61
N VAL A 4 -40.50 43.09 11.96
CA VAL A 4 -39.88 41.76 12.05
C VAL A 4 -38.56 41.83 11.31
N SER A 5 -37.49 42.02 12.07
CA SER A 5 -36.11 41.99 11.57
C SER A 5 -35.86 40.60 11.00
N LYS A 6 -35.63 40.53 9.68
CA LYS A 6 -35.40 39.28 8.94
C LYS A 6 -34.04 38.73 9.36
N ILE A 7 -34.05 37.88 10.38
CA ILE A 7 -32.91 37.02 10.73
C ILE A 7 -32.67 36.12 9.51
N ALA A 8 -31.65 36.47 8.74
CA ALA A 8 -31.14 35.62 7.68
C ALA A 8 -30.51 34.39 8.34
N LEU A 9 -31.26 33.30 8.34
CA LEU A 9 -30.81 31.97 8.72
C LEU A 9 -29.69 31.56 7.76
N VAL A 10 -28.44 31.70 8.21
CA VAL A 10 -27.27 31.14 7.52
C VAL A 10 -27.30 29.63 7.75
N LEU A 11 -27.92 28.91 6.82
CA LEU A 11 -27.81 27.47 6.69
C LEU A 11 -26.39 27.14 6.24
N PHE A 12 -25.49 26.88 7.19
CA PHE A 12 -24.24 26.17 6.92
C PHE A 12 -24.60 24.72 6.55
N ALA A 13 -24.81 24.49 5.25
CA ALA A 13 -24.76 23.15 4.69
C ALA A 13 -23.30 22.68 4.77
N GLY A 14 -22.96 22.01 5.88
CA GLY A 14 -21.70 21.29 6.02
C GLY A 14 -21.63 20.21 4.95
N LEU A 15 -20.94 20.50 3.85
CA LEU A 15 -20.65 19.54 2.80
C LEU A 15 -19.58 18.59 3.36
N ALA A 16 -20.02 17.51 4.01
CA ALA A 16 -19.15 16.37 4.29
C ALA A 16 -18.78 15.76 2.93
N ILE A 17 -17.64 16.16 2.38
CA ILE A 17 -17.04 15.49 1.24
C ILE A 17 -16.58 14.13 1.75
N VAL A 18 -17.45 13.13 1.65
CA VAL A 18 -17.05 11.74 1.78
C VAL A 18 -16.21 11.45 0.55
N PHE A 19 -14.88 11.46 0.70
CA PHE A 19 -14.01 10.93 -0.33
C PHE A 19 -14.34 9.44 -0.45
N ALA A 20 -15.11 9.08 -1.46
CA ALA A 20 -15.34 7.68 -1.79
C ALA A 20 -13.96 7.11 -2.21
N GLY A 21 -13.37 6.29 -1.34
CA GLY A 21 -12.16 5.58 -1.69
C GLY A 21 -12.43 4.64 -2.88
N SER A 22 -11.37 4.32 -3.60
CA SER A 22 -11.39 3.52 -4.81
C SER A 22 -10.89 2.11 -4.50
N THR A 23 -11.47 1.11 -5.16
CA THR A 23 -10.94 -0.25 -5.15
C THR A 23 -9.79 -0.44 -6.15
N CYS A 24 -9.51 0.58 -6.98
CA CYS A 24 -8.51 0.54 -8.04
C CYS A 24 -8.65 -0.72 -8.92
N GLY A 25 -9.89 -1.06 -9.29
CA GLY A 25 -10.20 -2.25 -10.08
C GLY A 25 -9.80 -3.57 -9.42
N GLY A 26 -9.77 -3.61 -8.09
CA GLY A 26 -9.41 -4.79 -7.29
C GLY A 26 -7.99 -4.76 -6.73
N ASN A 27 -7.18 -3.76 -7.09
CA ASN A 27 -5.85 -3.57 -6.52
C ASN A 27 -5.87 -3.12 -5.05
N CYS A 28 -6.96 -2.48 -4.62
CA CYS A 28 -7.14 -1.99 -3.26
C CYS A 28 -8.43 -2.56 -2.65
N PRO A 29 -8.40 -3.79 -2.10
CA PRO A 29 -9.61 -4.47 -1.62
C PRO A 29 -10.33 -3.75 -0.49
N SER A 30 -9.61 -2.94 0.31
CA SER A 30 -10.22 -2.13 1.38
C SER A 30 -11.16 -1.05 0.84
N GLY A 31 -11.03 -0.67 -0.44
CA GLY A 31 -11.78 0.44 -1.03
C GLY A 31 -11.44 1.79 -0.41
N THR A 32 -10.32 1.90 0.30
CA THR A 32 -9.90 3.14 0.98
C THR A 32 -8.85 3.94 0.20
N CYS A 33 -8.38 3.42 -0.93
CA CYS A 33 -7.33 4.08 -1.71
C CYS A 33 -7.83 5.38 -2.35
N THR A 34 -7.09 6.46 -2.14
CA THR A 34 -7.41 7.78 -2.70
C THR A 34 -6.88 7.93 -4.13
N THR A 35 -5.86 7.16 -4.48
CA THR A 35 -5.21 7.13 -5.79
C THR A 35 -4.88 5.69 -6.18
N CYS A 36 -4.75 5.41 -7.48
CA CYS A 36 -4.42 4.08 -8.00
C CYS A 36 -3.01 4.10 -8.60
N HIS A 37 -1.99 4.01 -7.74
CA HIS A 37 -0.58 4.21 -8.12
C HIS A 37 -0.14 3.26 -9.24
N CYS A 38 -0.59 2.01 -9.17
CA CYS A 38 -0.25 0.96 -10.13
C CYS A 38 -1.36 0.69 -11.15
N GLY A 39 -2.25 1.67 -11.35
CA GLY A 39 -3.39 1.56 -12.24
C GLY A 39 -4.54 0.75 -11.67
N THR A 40 -5.49 0.41 -12.54
CA THR A 40 -6.79 -0.18 -12.18
C THR A 40 -6.94 -1.64 -12.60
N THR A 41 -5.86 -2.27 -13.04
CA THR A 41 -5.87 -3.68 -13.47
C THR A 41 -4.93 -4.49 -12.58
N PRO A 42 -5.40 -5.60 -11.97
CA PRO A 42 -4.55 -6.53 -11.25
C PRO A 42 -3.49 -7.16 -12.14
N SER A 43 -2.34 -7.48 -11.55
CA SER A 43 -1.23 -8.17 -12.22
C SER A 43 -0.78 -9.33 -11.34
N SER A 44 -1.31 -10.52 -11.61
CA SER A 44 -0.96 -11.73 -10.86
C SER A 44 0.38 -12.27 -11.30
N VAL A 45 1.22 -12.65 -10.34
CA VAL A 45 2.54 -13.23 -10.58
C VAL A 45 2.76 -14.50 -9.76
N ASP A 46 3.66 -15.36 -10.22
CA ASP A 46 4.10 -16.52 -9.46
C ASP A 46 5.01 -16.07 -8.31
N ILE A 47 4.54 -16.27 -7.08
CA ILE A 47 5.21 -15.82 -5.86
C ILE A 47 6.54 -16.55 -5.65
N ALA A 48 6.58 -17.87 -5.87
CA ALA A 48 7.79 -18.66 -5.66
C ALA A 48 8.87 -18.25 -6.68
N ALA A 49 8.47 -18.08 -7.95
CA ALA A 49 9.33 -17.55 -8.99
C ALA A 49 9.86 -16.16 -8.62
N ALA A 50 9.00 -15.25 -8.13
CA ALA A 50 9.43 -13.91 -7.72
C ALA A 50 10.41 -13.94 -6.53
N CYS A 51 10.15 -14.76 -5.51
CA CYS A 51 10.98 -14.89 -4.32
C CYS A 51 12.36 -15.49 -4.62
N SER A 52 12.42 -16.47 -5.52
CA SER A 52 13.67 -17.12 -5.93
C SER A 52 14.66 -16.20 -6.66
N ARG A 53 14.21 -15.02 -7.11
CA ARG A 53 15.06 -14.00 -7.76
C ARG A 53 16.09 -13.38 -6.81
N PHE A 54 15.98 -13.62 -5.50
CA PHE A 54 16.96 -13.19 -4.53
C PHE A 54 17.21 -14.27 -3.49
N SER A 55 18.46 -14.71 -3.38
CA SER A 55 18.88 -15.78 -2.45
C SER A 55 19.29 -15.27 -1.07
N GLY A 56 19.34 -13.95 -0.85
CA GLY A 56 19.79 -13.36 0.42
C GLY A 56 18.75 -13.37 1.54
N TRP A 57 17.56 -13.91 1.30
CA TRP A 57 16.50 -14.06 2.30
C TRP A 57 16.02 -15.52 2.39
N SER A 58 15.25 -15.84 3.43
CA SER A 58 14.51 -17.11 3.48
C SER A 58 13.42 -17.13 2.41
N GLN A 59 13.45 -18.14 1.54
CA GLN A 59 12.47 -18.33 0.47
C GLN A 59 11.06 -18.56 1.04
N THR A 60 10.94 -19.45 2.02
CA THR A 60 9.68 -19.73 2.70
C THR A 60 9.07 -18.47 3.32
N CYS A 61 9.90 -17.61 3.92
CA CYS A 61 9.41 -16.36 4.49
C CYS A 61 9.00 -15.36 3.43
N CYS A 62 9.78 -15.23 2.34
CA CYS A 62 9.40 -14.38 1.23
C CYS A 62 8.03 -14.78 0.66
N GLU A 63 7.80 -16.07 0.44
CA GLU A 63 6.54 -16.58 -0.10
C GLU A 63 5.36 -16.34 0.85
N CYS A 64 5.57 -16.58 2.15
CA CYS A 64 4.56 -16.31 3.18
C CYS A 64 4.15 -14.83 3.19
N ILE A 65 5.13 -13.93 3.16
CA ILE A 65 4.91 -12.48 3.18
C ILE A 65 4.21 -12.05 1.90
N ALA A 66 4.76 -12.34 0.72
CA ALA A 66 4.16 -11.92 -0.54
C ALA A 66 2.71 -12.43 -0.71
N ARG A 67 2.41 -13.64 -0.20
CA ARG A 67 1.05 -14.18 -0.21
C ARG A 67 0.12 -13.42 0.75
N ALA A 68 0.57 -13.11 1.96
CA ALA A 68 -0.23 -12.37 2.94
C ALA A 68 -0.45 -10.91 2.54
N GLU A 69 0.59 -10.27 2.02
CA GLU A 69 0.62 -8.84 1.72
C GLU A 69 -0.16 -8.49 0.45
N SER A 70 -0.08 -9.32 -0.60
CA SER A 70 -0.66 -8.98 -1.90
C SER A 70 -1.44 -10.11 -2.56
N GLY A 71 -1.43 -11.32 -2.00
CA GLY A 71 -2.00 -12.50 -2.65
C GLY A 71 -1.36 -12.84 -3.99
N GLY A 72 -0.17 -12.30 -4.28
CA GLY A 72 0.49 -12.44 -5.58
C GLY A 72 0.10 -11.39 -6.62
N ASN A 73 -0.66 -10.35 -6.25
CA ASN A 73 -0.94 -9.22 -7.14
C ASN A 73 0.20 -8.18 -7.06
N SER A 74 1.04 -8.08 -8.10
CA SER A 74 2.13 -7.11 -8.16
C SER A 74 1.65 -5.65 -8.28
N HIS A 75 0.35 -5.40 -8.46
CA HIS A 75 -0.27 -4.08 -8.41
C HIS A 75 -1.11 -3.84 -7.15
N ALA A 76 -1.05 -4.74 -6.16
CA ALA A 76 -1.77 -4.56 -4.90
C ALA A 76 -1.41 -3.23 -4.25
N GLN A 77 -2.39 -2.58 -3.62
CA GLN A 77 -2.24 -1.34 -2.91
C GLN A 77 -3.06 -1.37 -1.62
N LEU A 78 -2.45 -0.91 -0.53
CA LEU A 78 -3.11 -0.62 0.72
C LEU A 78 -2.88 0.86 1.05
N HIS A 79 -3.97 1.57 1.39
CA HIS A 79 -3.88 2.92 1.91
C HIS A 79 -3.98 2.90 3.43
N ASN A 80 -2.95 3.39 4.10
CA ASN A 80 -2.82 3.36 5.56
C ASN A 80 -3.47 4.58 6.22
N THR A 81 -3.84 4.44 7.49
CA THR A 81 -4.47 5.51 8.27
C THR A 81 -3.55 6.72 8.50
N ASN A 82 -2.24 6.52 8.44
CA ASN A 82 -1.23 7.59 8.50
C ASN A 82 -1.05 8.33 7.15
N GLY A 83 -1.80 7.96 6.11
CA GLY A 83 -1.75 8.56 4.78
C GLY A 83 -0.66 8.00 3.87
N SER A 84 0.16 7.06 4.32
CA SER A 84 1.10 6.32 3.46
C SER A 84 0.37 5.28 2.62
N ASP A 85 1.04 4.82 1.56
CA ASP A 85 0.54 3.75 0.69
C ASP A 85 1.57 2.62 0.64
N ASP A 86 1.12 1.38 0.78
CA ASP A 86 1.92 0.20 0.48
C ASP A 86 1.58 -0.30 -0.92
N VAL A 87 2.58 -0.63 -1.73
CA VAL A 87 2.35 -1.05 -3.12
C VAL A 87 3.16 -2.29 -3.52
N GLY A 88 2.55 -3.07 -4.41
CA GLY A 88 3.13 -4.20 -5.11
C GLY A 88 3.27 -5.47 -4.29
N LEU A 89 4.03 -6.43 -4.84
CA LEU A 89 4.09 -7.81 -4.36
C LEU A 89 4.50 -7.93 -2.87
N TRP A 90 5.46 -7.11 -2.44
CA TRP A 90 5.96 -7.08 -1.06
C TRP A 90 5.41 -5.90 -0.24
N GLN A 91 4.40 -5.18 -0.75
CA GLN A 91 3.75 -4.05 -0.08
C GLN A 91 4.78 -3.03 0.47
N VAL A 92 5.58 -2.47 -0.44
CA VAL A 92 6.62 -1.49 -0.09
C VAL A 92 5.97 -0.15 0.23
N ASN A 93 6.13 0.32 1.47
CA ASN A 93 5.57 1.58 1.96
C ASN A 93 6.14 2.84 1.27
N SER A 94 5.27 3.82 1.02
CA SER A 94 5.57 5.08 0.34
C SER A 94 6.61 5.96 1.04
N MET A 95 6.78 5.80 2.34
CA MET A 95 7.86 6.44 3.10
C MET A 95 9.27 6.04 2.60
N ASN A 96 9.39 4.90 1.90
CA ASN A 96 10.66 4.39 1.39
C ASN A 96 10.89 4.67 -0.10
N TRP A 97 9.88 5.13 -0.85
CA TRP A 97 9.96 5.22 -2.31
C TRP A 97 11.03 6.21 -2.78
N ALA A 98 11.26 7.30 -2.05
CA ALA A 98 12.35 8.25 -2.34
C ALA A 98 13.72 7.54 -2.36
N SER A 99 13.99 6.74 -1.33
CA SER A 99 15.25 6.03 -1.14
C SER A 99 15.40 4.80 -2.05
N CYS A 100 14.27 4.21 -2.48
CA CYS A 100 14.30 2.93 -3.18
C CYS A 100 14.00 3.03 -4.69
N ASN A 101 13.14 3.97 -5.11
CA ASN A 101 12.63 4.12 -6.47
C ASN A 101 12.45 5.60 -6.90
N GLY A 102 13.28 6.50 -6.37
CA GLY A 102 13.28 7.92 -6.79
C GLY A 102 11.97 8.68 -6.50
N GLY A 103 11.18 8.20 -5.53
CA GLY A 103 9.89 8.78 -5.13
C GLY A 103 8.68 8.23 -5.88
N ALA A 104 8.88 7.41 -6.90
CA ALA A 104 7.79 6.78 -7.65
C ALA A 104 7.33 5.47 -6.97
N ALA A 105 6.04 5.14 -7.11
CA ALA A 105 5.51 3.84 -6.70
C ALA A 105 6.19 2.68 -7.47
N PRO A 106 6.78 1.69 -6.80
CA PRO A 106 7.44 0.57 -7.47
C PRO A 106 6.44 -0.49 -7.96
N CYS A 107 5.67 -0.16 -9.00
CA CYS A 107 4.55 -0.98 -9.50
C CYS A 107 4.94 -2.22 -10.32
N GLY A 108 6.13 -2.23 -10.94
CA GLY A 108 6.65 -3.42 -11.60
C GLY A 108 7.34 -4.35 -10.60
N VAL A 109 7.24 -5.67 -10.79
CA VAL A 109 7.87 -6.67 -9.90
C VAL A 109 9.36 -6.39 -9.72
N ASP A 110 10.06 -5.96 -10.77
CA ASP A 110 11.49 -5.66 -10.73
C ASP A 110 11.82 -4.48 -9.81
N ALA A 111 11.07 -3.38 -9.95
CA ALA A 111 11.20 -2.20 -9.10
C ALA A 111 10.80 -2.53 -7.65
N ASN A 112 9.71 -3.30 -7.47
CA ASN A 112 9.23 -3.73 -6.17
C ASN A 112 10.26 -4.61 -5.46
N LEU A 113 10.88 -5.56 -6.17
CA LEU A 113 11.95 -6.42 -5.66
C LEU A 113 13.19 -5.60 -5.29
N ALA A 114 13.60 -4.66 -6.14
CA ALA A 114 14.73 -3.79 -5.86
C ALA A 114 14.52 -2.97 -4.58
N CYS A 115 13.32 -2.43 -4.38
CA CYS A 115 12.92 -1.78 -3.14
C CYS A 115 12.89 -2.74 -1.96
N ALA A 116 12.28 -3.92 -2.13
CA ALA A 116 12.13 -4.88 -1.06
C ALA A 116 13.47 -5.36 -0.50
N LYS A 117 14.46 -5.59 -1.38
CA LYS A 117 15.83 -5.92 -0.98
C LYS A 117 16.48 -4.82 -0.14
N LYS A 118 16.28 -3.54 -0.50
CA LYS A 118 16.84 -2.42 0.25
C LYS A 118 16.28 -2.36 1.66
N VAL A 119 14.96 -2.48 1.80
CA VAL A 119 14.32 -2.38 3.12
C VAL A 119 14.57 -3.63 3.96
N PHE A 120 14.62 -4.81 3.36
CA PHE A 120 15.13 -6.01 4.03
C PHE A 120 16.54 -5.75 4.61
N GLY A 121 17.41 -5.10 3.84
CA GLY A 121 18.72 -4.66 4.31
C GLY A 121 18.65 -3.66 5.47
N TRP A 122 17.81 -2.61 5.37
CA TRP A 122 17.61 -1.62 6.44
C TRP A 122 17.03 -2.23 7.71
N GLY A 123 16.21 -3.28 7.58
CA GLY A 123 15.67 -4.07 8.66
C GLY A 123 16.65 -5.06 9.30
N GLY A 124 17.92 -5.06 8.87
CA GLY A 124 18.96 -5.93 9.41
C GLY A 124 19.02 -7.32 8.78
N ASN A 125 18.54 -7.47 7.54
CA ASN A 125 18.48 -8.73 6.80
C ASN A 125 17.68 -9.82 7.53
N THR A 126 16.57 -9.44 8.18
CA THR A 126 15.70 -10.37 8.88
C THR A 126 14.23 -10.10 8.60
N TRP A 127 13.46 -11.19 8.52
CA TRP A 127 12.01 -11.14 8.46
C TRP A 127 11.46 -11.18 9.90
N LYS A 128 11.39 -10.03 10.57
CA LYS A 128 10.96 -9.96 11.99
C LYS A 128 9.59 -10.60 12.27
N TYR A 129 8.73 -10.72 11.26
CA TYR A 129 7.33 -11.15 11.40
C TYR A 129 6.94 -12.28 10.45
N CYS A 130 7.89 -13.13 10.03
CA CYS A 130 7.59 -14.36 9.28
C CYS A 130 6.89 -15.39 10.20
N SER A 131 5.59 -15.17 10.45
CA SER A 131 4.67 -16.12 11.07
C SER A 131 3.30 -16.00 10.40
N SER A 132 2.62 -17.12 10.20
CA SER A 132 1.40 -17.28 9.39
C SER A 132 0.18 -16.44 9.80
N GLU A 133 0.28 -15.62 10.85
CA GLU A 133 -0.87 -14.97 11.49
C GLU A 133 -0.71 -13.45 11.71
N LYS A 134 0.45 -12.87 11.42
CA LYS A 134 0.65 -11.41 11.56
C LYS A 134 1.84 -10.93 10.74
N THR A 135 1.57 -10.43 9.54
CA THR A 135 2.54 -9.67 8.76
C THR A 135 2.34 -8.20 9.13
N ILE A 136 2.89 -7.79 10.27
CA ILE A 136 3.01 -6.36 10.60
C ILE A 136 4.30 -5.89 9.96
N LEU A 137 4.17 -5.13 8.89
CA LEU A 137 5.02 -4.02 8.46
C LEU A 137 6.52 -4.17 8.81
N LEU A 138 7.27 -4.73 7.87
CA LEU A 138 8.75 -4.71 7.87
C LEU A 138 9.33 -3.33 7.54
N TRP A 139 8.51 -2.30 7.56
CA TRP A 139 8.80 -0.98 7.04
C TRP A 139 8.46 -0.05 8.18
N ASN A 140 9.49 0.43 8.89
CA ASN A 140 9.37 1.24 10.10
C ASN A 140 8.18 2.21 10.03
N GLU A 141 7.21 2.05 10.94
CA GLU A 141 6.34 3.13 11.38
C GLU A 141 7.05 3.96 12.46
#